data_AF-A0A0G1E3B3-F1
#
_entry.id   AF-A0A0G1E3B3-F1
#
_cell.length_a   1.000
_cell.length_b   1.000
_cell.length_c   1.000
_cell.angle_alpha   90.00
_cell.angle_beta   90.00
_cell.angle_gamma   90.00
#
_symmetry.space_group_name_H-M   'P 1'
#
loop_
_entity.id
_entity.type
_entity.pdbx_description
1 polymer ?
#
loop_
_entity_poly.entity_id
_entity_poly.type
_entity_poly.pdbx_seq_one_letter_code
_entity_poly.pdbx_strand_id
1 'polypeptide(L)'
;MSEFQRGRCPFFKDSGIRIPQYQQKGFETQKVGAGTGFIVGRFGYILTNRHVARDTQAHYTILLSNGSQQEAQVVYRDEKNDIALLKISGEYKPVEFGDSDSLKLGQSVFAVGNALGEYSNSVSVGVISGLNRNIEASNGNQVERLENVIQTDAAINSGNSGGPLVDLNGKVVGINVATVIGSQSIGFSIPVNAVKNIIQAKTQ
;
A
#
# COMPACT_ATOMS: atom_id res chain seq x y z
N MET A 1 -13.52 -27.83 13.62
CA MET A 1 -13.44 -29.14 14.30
C MET A 1 -12.54 -30.05 13.47
N SER A 2 -11.36 -30.40 13.98
CA SER A 2 -10.40 -31.30 13.32
C SER A 2 -10.88 -32.75 13.43
N GLU A 3 -10.71 -33.53 12.36
CA GLU A 3 -11.06 -34.95 12.34
C GLU A 3 -9.79 -35.78 12.32
N PHE A 4 -9.72 -36.79 13.18
CA PHE A 4 -8.55 -37.65 13.33
C PHE A 4 -8.54 -38.72 12.23
N GLN A 5 -7.57 -38.66 11.30
CA GLN A 5 -7.23 -39.80 10.46
C GLN A 5 -5.86 -40.39 10.84
N ARG A 6 -5.76 -41.72 10.73
CA ARG A 6 -4.70 -42.54 11.32
C ARG A 6 -3.59 -42.82 10.30
N GLY A 7 -2.50 -42.05 10.34
CA GLY A 7 -1.27 -42.34 9.58
C GLY A 7 -0.34 -43.31 10.33
N ARG A 8 0.32 -44.24 9.61
CA ARG A 8 1.36 -45.12 10.19
C ARG A 8 2.74 -44.45 10.10
N CYS A 9 3.43 -44.35 11.23
CA CYS A 9 4.79 -43.80 11.31
C CYS A 9 5.82 -44.84 10.80
N PRO A 10 6.81 -44.47 9.95
CA PRO A 10 7.80 -45.41 9.43
C PRO A 10 8.80 -45.93 10.47
N PHE A 11 8.98 -45.23 11.60
CA PHE A 11 9.96 -45.55 12.65
C PHE A 11 9.42 -46.45 13.78
N PHE A 12 8.10 -46.48 13.98
CA PHE A 12 7.44 -47.21 15.08
C PHE A 12 6.42 -48.22 14.52
N LYS A 13 6.80 -48.97 13.49
CA LYS A 13 5.90 -49.88 12.78
C LYS A 13 5.34 -50.99 13.69
N ASP A 14 6.10 -51.41 14.69
CA ASP A 14 5.76 -52.53 15.58
C ASP A 14 5.38 -52.10 17.01
N SER A 15 5.43 -50.80 17.31
CA SER A 15 5.33 -50.29 18.69
C SER A 15 3.89 -50.00 19.12
N GLY A 16 2.91 -50.10 18.22
CA GLY A 16 1.52 -49.68 18.47
C GLY A 16 1.33 -48.18 18.72
N ILE A 17 2.41 -47.39 18.79
CA ILE A 17 2.42 -45.95 19.02
C ILE A 17 1.89 -45.25 17.77
N ARG A 18 0.73 -44.58 17.92
CA ARG A 18 0.13 -43.75 16.88
C ARG A 18 0.45 -42.29 17.17
N ILE A 19 1.28 -41.68 16.33
CA ILE A 19 1.56 -40.26 16.42
C ILE A 19 0.40 -39.53 15.73
N PRO A 20 -0.27 -38.57 16.38
CA PRO A 20 -1.23 -37.70 15.71
C PRO A 20 -0.52 -36.93 14.59
N GLN A 21 -0.90 -37.20 13.33
CA GLN A 21 -0.51 -36.33 12.22
C GLN A 21 -1.45 -35.14 12.21
N TYR A 22 -0.91 -33.95 12.45
CA TYR A 22 -1.63 -32.71 12.21
C TYR A 22 -1.78 -32.53 10.70
N GLN A 23 -2.92 -32.93 10.14
CA GLN A 23 -3.31 -32.44 8.83
C GLN A 23 -4.03 -31.12 9.04
N GLN A 24 -3.42 -30.02 8.58
CA GLN A 24 -4.11 -28.74 8.48
C GLN A 24 -5.32 -28.92 7.56
N LYS A 25 -6.51 -29.02 8.15
CA LYS A 25 -7.78 -29.04 7.42
C LYS A 25 -8.11 -27.58 7.05
N GLY A 26 -7.71 -27.17 5.87
CA GLY A 26 -8.04 -25.88 5.28
C GLY A 26 -6.84 -24.97 5.03
N PHE A 27 -7.02 -24.03 4.10
CA PHE A 27 -6.10 -22.93 3.90
C PHE A 27 -6.50 -21.82 4.88
N GLU A 28 -5.66 -21.51 5.86
CA GLU A 28 -5.82 -20.27 6.63
C GLU A 28 -5.28 -19.11 5.80
N THR A 29 -6.11 -18.09 5.56
CA THR A 29 -5.68 -16.87 4.89
C THR A 29 -4.70 -16.13 5.79
N GLN A 30 -3.43 -16.11 5.42
CA GLN A 30 -2.42 -15.33 6.12
C GLN A 30 -2.30 -13.92 5.51
N LYS A 31 -2.10 -12.92 6.37
CA LYS A 31 -1.78 -11.56 5.93
C LYS A 31 -0.35 -11.55 5.39
N VAL A 32 -0.22 -11.44 4.07
CA VAL A 32 1.09 -11.45 3.39
C VAL A 32 1.63 -10.04 3.07
N GLY A 33 0.82 -8.99 3.27
CA GLY A 33 1.21 -7.62 2.99
C GLY A 33 0.27 -6.59 3.62
N ALA A 34 0.72 -5.35 3.65
CA ALA A 34 -0.05 -4.19 4.06
C ALA A 34 0.45 -2.94 3.34
N GLY A 35 -0.46 -2.01 3.06
CA GLY A 35 -0.15 -0.72 2.49
C GLY A 35 -1.23 0.29 2.84
N THR A 36 -1.14 1.45 2.22
CA THR A 36 -2.15 2.50 2.33
C THR A 36 -2.73 2.79 0.96
N GLY A 37 -4.00 3.18 0.93
CA GLY A 37 -4.61 3.80 -0.23
C GLY A 37 -5.60 4.86 0.21
N PHE A 38 -6.09 5.64 -0.74
CA PHE A 38 -7.07 6.68 -0.46
C PHE A 38 -8.12 6.76 -1.57
N ILE A 39 -9.32 7.21 -1.21
CA ILE A 39 -10.48 7.20 -2.08
C ILE A 39 -10.38 8.37 -3.06
N VAL A 40 -10.42 8.08 -4.36
CA VAL A 40 -10.25 9.05 -5.45
C VAL A 40 -11.51 9.25 -6.29
N GLY A 41 -12.55 8.44 -6.06
CA GLY A 41 -13.83 8.57 -6.73
C GLY A 41 -15.00 8.24 -5.81
N ARG A 42 -16.16 8.87 -6.06
CA ARG A 42 -17.36 8.72 -5.22
C ARG A 42 -17.83 7.27 -5.10
N PHE A 43 -17.65 6.49 -6.14
CA PHE A 43 -18.07 5.09 -6.19
C PHE A 43 -17.03 4.12 -5.63
N GLY A 44 -16.19 4.54 -4.68
CA GLY A 44 -15.26 3.62 -3.99
C GLY A 44 -14.06 3.19 -4.81
N TYR A 45 -13.57 4.06 -5.70
CA TYR A 45 -12.25 3.88 -6.33
C TYR A 45 -11.16 4.32 -5.36
N ILE A 46 -10.17 3.47 -5.16
CA ILE A 46 -9.04 3.68 -4.25
C ILE A 46 -7.74 3.66 -5.06
N LEU A 47 -6.91 4.67 -4.85
CA LEU A 47 -5.55 4.73 -5.39
C LEU A 47 -4.58 4.17 -4.35
N THR A 48 -3.61 3.38 -4.81
CA THR A 48 -2.47 2.89 -4.03
C THR A 48 -1.28 2.66 -4.97
N ASN A 49 -0.14 2.20 -4.46
CA ASN A 49 0.97 1.78 -5.33
C ASN A 49 0.72 0.40 -5.95
N ARG A 50 1.25 0.18 -7.15
CA ARG A 50 1.13 -1.12 -7.82
C ARG A 50 1.83 -2.20 -7.00
N HIS A 51 3.01 -1.94 -6.44
CA HIS A 51 3.73 -2.95 -5.68
C HIS A 51 2.96 -3.45 -4.45
N VAL A 52 2.07 -2.62 -3.85
CA VAL A 52 1.16 -3.03 -2.76
C VAL A 52 0.08 -3.98 -3.28
N ALA A 53 -0.45 -3.72 -4.47
CA ALA A 53 -1.55 -4.47 -5.08
C ALA A 53 -1.09 -5.42 -6.20
N ARG A 54 0.15 -5.89 -6.16
CA ARG A 54 0.78 -6.59 -7.28
C ARG A 54 0.31 -8.03 -7.45
N ASP A 55 0.15 -8.76 -6.35
CA ASP A 55 -0.18 -10.18 -6.38
C ASP A 55 -1.60 -10.41 -6.92
N THR A 56 -1.70 -11.07 -8.07
CA THR A 56 -2.98 -11.37 -8.72
C THR A 56 -3.77 -12.50 -8.04
N GLN A 57 -3.12 -13.29 -7.18
CA GLN A 57 -3.74 -14.42 -6.47
C GLN A 57 -4.12 -14.04 -5.04
N ALA A 58 -3.70 -12.88 -4.56
CA ALA A 58 -4.05 -12.37 -3.24
C ALA A 58 -5.49 -11.85 -3.19
N HIS A 59 -6.11 -12.01 -2.01
CA HIS A 59 -7.37 -11.35 -1.69
C HIS A 59 -7.06 -9.99 -1.04
N TYR A 60 -7.72 -8.94 -1.51
CA TYR A 60 -7.52 -7.58 -1.02
C TYR A 60 -8.69 -7.13 -0.16
N THR A 61 -8.38 -6.68 1.06
CA THR A 61 -9.36 -6.12 2.00
C THR A 61 -8.94 -4.72 2.40
N ILE A 62 -9.87 -3.78 2.34
CA ILE A 62 -9.67 -2.39 2.78
C ILE A 62 -10.23 -2.25 4.18
N LEU A 63 -9.37 -1.84 5.11
CA LEU A 63 -9.78 -1.35 6.42
C LEU A 63 -10.00 0.16 6.33
N LEU A 64 -11.26 0.59 6.40
CA LEU A 64 -11.63 2.01 6.34
C LEU A 64 -11.34 2.70 7.68
N SER A 65 -11.25 4.04 7.66
CA SER A 65 -10.95 4.85 8.85
C SER A 65 -11.98 4.71 9.98
N ASN A 66 -13.21 4.28 9.66
CA ASN A 66 -14.26 3.97 10.63
C ASN A 66 -14.16 2.55 11.23
N GLY A 67 -13.11 1.78 10.88
CA GLY A 67 -12.88 0.41 11.35
C GLY A 67 -13.62 -0.68 10.56
N SER A 68 -14.48 -0.31 9.61
CA SER A 68 -15.17 -1.29 8.76
C SER A 68 -14.21 -1.89 7.71
N GLN A 69 -14.44 -3.16 7.37
CA GLN A 69 -13.68 -3.86 6.34
C GLN A 69 -14.53 -4.02 5.09
N GLN A 70 -13.92 -3.85 3.92
CA GLN A 70 -14.54 -4.05 2.61
C GLN A 70 -13.63 -4.90 1.73
N GLU A 71 -14.19 -5.89 1.05
CA GLU A 71 -13.46 -6.61 0.00
C GLU A 71 -13.23 -5.68 -1.19
N ALA A 72 -12.04 -5.73 -1.76
CA ALA A 72 -11.63 -4.89 -2.88
C ALA A 72 -11.17 -5.72 -4.09
N GLN A 73 -11.54 -5.23 -5.26
CA GLN A 73 -11.05 -5.77 -6.53
C GLN A 73 -10.01 -4.84 -7.12
N VAL A 74 -8.89 -5.38 -7.58
CA VAL A 74 -7.90 -4.59 -8.30
C VAL A 74 -8.36 -4.43 -9.75
N VAL A 75 -8.75 -3.22 -10.14
CA VAL A 75 -9.33 -2.91 -11.46
C VAL A 75 -8.31 -2.38 -12.45
N TYR A 76 -7.16 -1.88 -11.98
CA TYR A 76 -6.10 -1.37 -12.84
C TYR A 76 -4.74 -1.44 -12.14
N ARG A 77 -3.69 -1.68 -12.93
CA ARG A 77 -2.28 -1.66 -12.51
C ARG A 77 -1.47 -0.97 -13.60
N ASP A 78 -0.65 -0.01 -13.20
CA ASP A 78 0.29 0.69 -14.06
C ASP A 78 1.71 0.40 -13.60
N GLU A 79 2.48 -0.29 -14.44
CA GLU A 79 3.86 -0.63 -14.15
C GLU A 79 4.78 0.57 -14.27
N LYS A 80 4.43 1.55 -15.13
CA LYS A 80 5.28 2.70 -15.42
C LYS A 80 5.33 3.68 -14.25
N ASN A 81 4.17 3.91 -13.62
CA ASN A 81 4.05 4.91 -12.56
C ASN A 81 3.94 4.28 -11.15
N ASP A 82 4.06 2.96 -11.03
CA ASP A 82 3.83 2.21 -9.78
C ASP A 82 2.49 2.57 -9.11
N ILE A 83 1.40 2.53 -9.88
CA ILE A 83 0.05 2.86 -9.42
C ILE A 83 -0.90 1.67 -9.61
N ALA A 84 -1.80 1.45 -8.66
CA ALA A 84 -2.95 0.58 -8.83
C ALA A 84 -4.24 1.29 -8.42
N LEU A 85 -5.33 0.91 -9.08
CA LEU A 85 -6.68 1.25 -8.66
C LEU A 85 -7.39 0.02 -8.15
N LEU A 86 -7.97 0.16 -6.96
CA LEU A 86 -8.85 -0.82 -6.34
C LEU A 86 -10.27 -0.28 -6.33
N LYS A 87 -11.24 -1.19 -6.27
CA LYS A 87 -12.66 -0.89 -6.24
C LYS A 87 -13.32 -1.60 -5.08
N ILE A 88 -14.04 -0.83 -4.25
CA ILE A 88 -14.95 -1.32 -3.22
C ILE A 88 -16.39 -0.91 -3.54
N SER A 89 -17.36 -1.56 -2.92
CA SER A 89 -18.78 -1.24 -3.06
C SER A 89 -19.20 -0.09 -2.14
N GLY A 90 -20.13 0.75 -2.57
CA GLY A 90 -20.67 1.87 -1.79
C GLY A 90 -20.32 3.25 -2.33
N GLU A 91 -20.76 4.27 -1.58
CA GLU A 91 -20.47 5.67 -1.86
C GLU A 91 -19.60 6.29 -0.78
N TYR A 92 -18.62 7.08 -1.20
CA TYR A 92 -17.59 7.63 -0.33
C TYR A 92 -17.25 9.07 -0.72
N LYS A 93 -16.73 9.84 0.24
CA LYS A 93 -16.15 11.16 -0.04
C LYS A 93 -14.73 10.96 -0.60
N PRO A 94 -14.46 11.35 -1.86
CA PRO A 94 -13.10 11.30 -2.39
C PRO A 94 -12.23 12.41 -1.77
N VAL A 95 -10.92 12.20 -1.81
CA VAL A 95 -9.95 13.26 -1.52
C VAL A 95 -9.99 14.35 -2.59
N GLU A 96 -9.51 15.53 -2.23
CA GLU A 96 -9.23 16.58 -3.21
C GLU A 96 -7.78 16.50 -3.67
N PHE A 97 -7.55 16.71 -4.96
CA PHE A 97 -6.21 16.79 -5.52
C PHE A 97 -5.70 18.23 -5.52
N GLY A 98 -4.47 18.41 -5.07
CA GLY A 98 -3.72 19.65 -5.16
C GLY A 98 -3.01 19.75 -6.51
N ASP A 99 -2.02 20.63 -6.61
CA ASP A 99 -1.18 20.79 -7.79
C ASP A 99 0.29 20.55 -7.42
N SER A 100 0.83 19.38 -7.82
CA SER A 100 2.21 19.03 -7.52
C SER A 100 3.24 19.90 -8.25
N ASP A 101 2.87 20.51 -9.37
CA ASP A 101 3.79 21.32 -10.18
C ASP A 101 4.01 22.71 -9.56
N SER A 102 3.11 23.09 -8.64
CA SER A 102 3.18 24.34 -7.87
C SER A 102 3.98 24.23 -6.56
N LEU A 103 4.44 23.01 -6.20
CA LEU A 103 5.15 22.76 -4.95
C LEU A 103 6.46 23.55 -4.87
N LYS A 104 6.79 23.98 -3.66
CA LYS A 104 8.04 24.69 -3.37
C LYS A 104 8.84 23.96 -2.30
N LEU A 105 10.16 24.03 -2.40
CA LEU A 105 11.06 23.55 -1.34
C LEU A 105 10.73 24.25 -0.02
N GLY A 106 10.76 23.49 1.08
CA GLY A 106 10.40 23.98 2.42
C GLY A 106 8.90 24.07 2.70
N GLN A 107 8.03 23.82 1.71
CA GLN A 107 6.58 23.78 1.93
C GLN A 107 6.22 22.59 2.83
N SER A 108 5.44 22.84 3.88
CA SER A 108 4.98 21.79 4.79
C SER A 108 4.03 20.82 4.11
N VAL A 109 4.22 19.54 4.42
CA VAL A 109 3.40 18.43 3.95
C VAL A 109 3.20 17.41 5.06
N PHE A 110 2.16 16.58 4.90
CA PHE A 110 1.87 15.48 5.79
C PHE A 110 1.81 14.17 5.00
N ALA A 111 2.48 13.13 5.49
CA ALA A 111 2.31 11.78 4.96
C ALA A 111 1.32 11.04 5.86
N VAL A 112 0.30 10.44 5.25
CA VAL A 112 -0.74 9.69 5.95
C VAL A 112 -0.67 8.23 5.54
N GLY A 113 -0.77 7.32 6.50
CA GLY A 113 -0.86 5.90 6.19
C GLY A 113 -0.94 4.94 7.37
N ASN A 114 -0.82 3.66 7.05
CA ASN A 114 -0.81 2.55 7.99
C ASN A 114 0.64 2.15 8.28
N ALA A 115 1.31 2.91 9.14
CA ALA A 115 2.73 2.72 9.41
C ALA A 115 2.99 1.31 9.97
N LEU A 116 3.99 0.65 9.40
CA LEU A 116 4.39 -0.74 9.65
C LEU A 116 3.27 -1.78 9.44
N GLY A 117 2.14 -1.38 8.84
CA GLY A 117 0.98 -2.24 8.69
C GLY A 117 0.21 -2.51 10.00
N GLU A 118 0.58 -1.82 11.07
CA GLU A 118 0.09 -1.99 12.45
C GLU A 118 -0.55 -0.71 12.99
N TYR A 119 0.04 0.44 12.69
CA TYR A 119 -0.40 1.74 13.19
C TYR A 119 -1.27 2.46 12.17
N SER A 120 -2.52 2.03 12.06
CA SER A 120 -3.50 2.60 11.15
C SER A 120 -3.74 4.10 11.43
N ASN A 121 -3.93 4.89 10.38
CA ASN A 121 -4.17 6.34 10.46
C ASN A 121 -3.00 7.13 11.11
N SER A 122 -1.77 6.67 10.92
CA SER A 122 -0.57 7.42 11.31
C SER A 122 -0.38 8.62 10.40
N VAL A 123 -0.02 9.75 11.00
CA VAL A 123 0.31 10.99 10.29
C VAL A 123 1.72 11.42 10.70
N SER A 124 2.57 11.69 9.72
CA SER A 124 3.86 12.34 9.93
C SER A 124 3.89 13.68 9.22
N VAL A 125 4.61 14.64 9.80
CA VAL A 125 4.78 16.00 9.25
C VAL A 125 6.21 16.17 8.77
N GLY A 126 6.37 16.93 7.70
CA GLY A 126 7.66 17.33 7.16
C GLY A 126 7.52 18.47 6.17
N VAL A 127 8.51 18.63 5.32
CA VAL A 127 8.57 19.61 4.25
C VAL A 127 8.99 18.96 2.94
N ILE A 128 8.69 19.63 1.83
CA ILE A 128 9.30 19.29 0.54
C ILE A 128 10.81 19.58 0.61
N SER A 129 11.62 18.53 0.64
CA SER A 129 13.10 18.61 0.71
C SER A 129 13.75 18.59 -0.68
N GLY A 130 13.02 18.17 -1.71
CA GLY A 130 13.50 18.08 -3.08
C GLY A 130 12.37 17.84 -4.07
N LEU A 131 12.58 18.27 -5.31
CA LEU A 131 11.67 18.06 -6.43
C LEU A 131 12.45 17.41 -7.58
N ASN A 132 11.73 16.74 -8.48
CA ASN A 132 12.27 16.15 -9.70
C ASN A 132 13.45 15.20 -9.46
N ARG A 133 13.37 14.36 -8.43
CA ARG A 133 14.40 13.36 -8.14
C ARG A 133 14.20 12.14 -9.02
N ASN A 134 15.30 11.57 -9.49
CA ASN A 134 15.31 10.26 -10.15
C ASN A 134 16.00 9.28 -9.20
N ILE A 135 15.30 8.21 -8.85
CA ILE A 135 15.78 7.23 -7.87
C ILE A 135 15.63 5.82 -8.42
N GLU A 136 16.49 4.93 -7.93
CA GLU A 136 16.32 3.49 -8.04
C GLU A 136 15.85 2.98 -6.66
N ALA A 137 14.58 2.61 -6.56
CA ALA A 137 14.03 1.98 -5.38
C ALA A 137 14.20 0.47 -5.49
N SER A 138 14.66 -0.20 -4.43
CA SER A 138 14.81 -1.66 -4.42
C SER A 138 14.05 -2.27 -3.25
N ASN A 139 13.30 -3.35 -3.52
CA ASN A 139 12.64 -4.18 -2.50
C ASN A 139 13.30 -5.57 -2.37
N GLY A 140 14.61 -5.64 -2.63
CA GLY A 140 15.41 -6.86 -2.55
C GLY A 140 15.57 -7.53 -3.92
N ASN A 141 14.47 -8.02 -4.51
CA ASN A 141 14.51 -8.78 -5.76
C ASN A 141 14.15 -7.95 -7.00
N GLN A 142 13.66 -6.72 -6.82
CA GLN A 142 13.34 -5.83 -7.92
C GLN A 142 13.82 -4.42 -7.67
N VAL A 143 14.27 -3.80 -8.76
CA VAL A 143 14.64 -2.40 -8.84
C VAL A 143 13.57 -1.69 -9.66
N GLU A 144 12.90 -0.72 -9.05
CA GLU A 144 11.97 0.19 -9.71
C GLU A 144 12.67 1.53 -9.91
N ARG A 145 12.65 2.02 -11.15
CA ARG A 145 13.18 3.34 -11.49
C ARG A 145 12.03 4.33 -11.43
N LEU A 146 12.11 5.26 -10.51
CA LEU A 146 11.10 6.29 -10.33
C LEU A 146 11.70 7.63 -10.72
N GLU A 147 11.07 8.27 -11.70
CA GLU A 147 11.50 9.55 -12.24
C GLU A 147 10.62 10.69 -11.72
N ASN A 148 11.21 11.87 -11.60
CA ASN A 148 10.55 13.09 -11.18
C ASN A 148 9.80 13.01 -9.83
N VAL A 149 10.29 12.19 -8.89
CA VAL A 149 9.65 12.06 -7.57
C VAL A 149 9.90 13.28 -6.68
N ILE A 150 8.94 13.52 -5.80
CA ILE A 150 9.02 14.48 -4.71
C ILE A 150 9.82 13.85 -3.58
N GLN A 151 10.74 14.60 -2.97
CA GLN A 151 11.44 14.21 -1.75
C GLN A 151 10.86 14.97 -0.56
N THR A 152 10.65 14.28 0.55
CA THR A 152 10.18 14.85 1.82
C THR A 152 10.97 14.28 3.00
N ASP A 153 11.07 15.06 4.07
CA ASP A 153 11.60 14.62 5.36
C ASP A 153 10.51 14.11 6.31
N ALA A 154 9.23 14.17 5.89
CA ALA A 154 8.14 13.49 6.58
C ALA A 154 8.45 12.00 6.68
N ALA A 155 8.22 11.40 7.86
CA ALA A 155 8.52 10.00 8.09
C ALA A 155 7.68 9.09 7.18
N ILE A 156 8.32 8.41 6.24
CA ILE A 156 7.74 7.38 5.38
C ILE A 156 8.34 6.03 5.76
N ASN A 157 7.48 5.13 6.22
CA ASN A 157 7.83 3.77 6.62
C ASN A 157 7.07 2.74 5.78
N SER A 158 7.46 1.47 5.85
CA SER A 158 6.67 0.35 5.32
C SER A 158 5.21 0.49 5.74
N GLY A 159 4.27 0.24 4.82
CA GLY A 159 2.84 0.40 5.06
C GLY A 159 2.28 1.81 4.75
N ASN A 160 3.11 2.86 4.72
CA ASN A 160 2.70 4.17 4.16
C ASN A 160 2.63 4.16 2.63
N SER A 161 3.31 3.20 1.97
CA SER A 161 3.31 3.07 0.51
C SER A 161 1.87 3.01 -0.02
N GLY A 162 1.61 3.83 -1.03
CA GLY A 162 0.30 4.07 -1.65
C GLY A 162 -0.55 5.12 -0.94
N GLY A 163 -0.14 5.58 0.25
CA GLY A 163 -0.81 6.62 1.00
C GLY A 163 -0.59 8.03 0.45
N PRO A 164 -1.44 8.99 0.82
CA PRO A 164 -1.32 10.34 0.30
C PRO A 164 -0.22 11.13 1.01
N LEU A 165 0.48 11.95 0.24
CA LEU A 165 1.21 13.13 0.71
C LEU A 165 0.30 14.35 0.50
N VAL A 166 -0.04 15.07 1.57
CA VAL A 166 -1.01 16.18 1.53
C VAL A 166 -0.38 17.51 1.93
N ASP A 167 -0.88 18.59 1.33
CA ASP A 167 -0.52 19.96 1.71
C ASP A 167 -1.30 20.44 2.96
N LEU A 168 -1.03 21.68 3.39
CA LEU A 168 -1.73 22.33 4.52
C LEU A 168 -3.24 22.56 4.29
N ASN A 169 -3.71 22.49 3.05
CA ASN A 169 -5.13 22.58 2.71
C ASN A 169 -5.82 21.21 2.72
N GLY A 170 -5.09 20.14 3.05
CA GLY A 170 -5.60 18.77 3.00
C GLY A 170 -5.74 18.22 1.59
N LYS A 171 -5.11 18.84 0.58
CA LYS A 171 -5.14 18.38 -0.80
C LYS A 171 -3.97 17.44 -1.07
N VAL A 172 -4.23 16.34 -1.76
CA VAL A 172 -3.20 15.36 -2.13
C VAL A 172 -2.28 15.96 -3.19
N VAL A 173 -1.00 16.04 -2.88
CA VAL A 173 0.06 16.54 -3.77
C VAL A 173 1.02 15.43 -4.22
N GLY A 174 0.98 14.26 -3.57
CA GLY A 174 1.73 13.09 -4.01
C GLY A 174 1.24 11.76 -3.42
N ILE A 175 1.88 10.68 -3.86
CA ILE A 175 1.62 9.31 -3.41
C ILE A 175 2.92 8.75 -2.83
N ASN A 176 2.93 8.47 -1.52
CA ASN A 176 4.09 7.94 -0.81
C ASN A 176 4.48 6.60 -1.41
N VAL A 177 5.75 6.39 -1.77
CA VAL A 177 6.18 5.18 -2.50
C VAL A 177 7.36 4.49 -1.84
N ALA A 178 8.42 5.24 -1.53
CA ALA A 178 9.70 4.67 -1.13
C ALA A 178 10.37 5.51 -0.03
N THR A 179 11.32 4.89 0.65
CA THR A 179 12.21 5.51 1.63
C THR A 179 13.60 4.92 1.46
N VAL A 180 14.64 5.63 1.87
CA VAL A 180 16.02 5.11 1.86
C VAL A 180 16.25 4.28 3.12
N ILE A 181 16.50 2.98 2.95
CA ILE A 181 16.81 2.08 4.07
C ILE A 181 18.03 2.60 4.85
N GLY A 182 17.91 2.70 6.17
CA GLY A 182 18.99 3.17 7.04
C GLY A 182 19.17 4.69 7.09
N SER A 183 18.36 5.45 6.35
CA SER A 183 18.26 6.90 6.52
C SER A 183 17.03 7.25 7.35
N GLN A 184 17.16 8.27 8.20
CA GLN A 184 16.03 8.91 8.85
C GLN A 184 15.71 10.18 8.06
N SER A 185 14.44 10.36 7.66
CA SER A 185 13.94 11.58 7.02
C SER A 185 14.31 11.76 5.53
N ILE A 186 14.43 10.66 4.77
CA ILE A 186 14.45 10.71 3.29
C ILE A 186 13.35 9.81 2.74
N GLY A 187 12.20 10.41 2.48
CA GLY A 187 11.04 9.77 1.85
C GLY A 187 10.79 10.30 0.43
N PHE A 188 10.16 9.47 -0.40
CA PHE A 188 9.82 9.82 -1.78
C PHE A 188 8.33 9.62 -2.07
N SER A 189 7.79 10.48 -2.93
CA SER A 189 6.41 10.41 -3.39
C SER A 189 6.29 10.68 -4.88
N ILE A 190 5.40 9.95 -5.56
CA ILE A 190 5.02 10.20 -6.94
C ILE A 190 4.17 11.48 -7.00
N PRO A 191 4.46 12.46 -7.88
CA PRO A 191 3.64 13.67 -7.99
C PRO A 191 2.20 13.36 -8.39
N VAL A 192 1.23 14.02 -7.75
CA VAL A 192 -0.19 13.77 -8.04
C VAL A 192 -0.56 14.06 -9.49
N ASN A 193 0.05 15.09 -10.11
CA ASN A 193 -0.26 15.45 -11.50
C ASN A 193 0.14 14.36 -12.49
N ALA A 194 1.13 13.52 -12.17
CA ALA A 194 1.54 12.40 -13.02
C ALA A 194 0.43 11.35 -13.18
N VAL A 195 -0.51 11.27 -12.23
CA VAL A 195 -1.51 10.20 -12.17
C VAL A 195 -2.95 10.70 -12.34
N LYS A 196 -3.19 12.02 -12.29
CA LYS A 196 -4.54 12.60 -12.47
C LYS A 196 -5.25 12.12 -13.73
N ASN A 197 -4.57 12.13 -14.87
CA ASN A 197 -5.14 11.70 -16.14
C ASN A 197 -5.53 10.21 -16.14
N ILE A 198 -4.71 9.38 -15.47
CA ILE A 198 -4.98 7.94 -15.31
C ILE A 198 -6.24 7.74 -14.48
N ILE A 199 -6.34 8.45 -13.35
CA ILE A 199 -7.51 8.39 -12.46
C ILE A 199 -8.75 8.81 -13.24
N GLN A 200 -8.72 9.98 -13.88
CA GLN A 200 -9.84 10.49 -14.65
C GLN A 200 -10.27 9.55 -15.78
N ALA A 201 -9.34 8.83 -16.43
CA ALA A 201 -9.66 7.90 -17.51
C ALA A 201 -10.20 6.54 -17.02
N LYS A 202 -9.96 6.17 -15.75
CA LYS A 202 -10.27 4.84 -15.20
C LYS A 202 -11.38 4.84 -14.15
N THR A 203 -11.79 6.01 -13.66
CA THR A 203 -12.81 6.16 -12.62
C THR A 203 -14.07 6.89 -13.07
N GLN A 204 -14.38 6.85 -14.38
CA GLN A 204 -15.66 7.34 -14.93
C GLN A 204 -16.76 6.31 -14.74
#